data_AF-A0A7J9RHG2-F1
#
_entry.id   AF-A0A7J9RHG2-F1
#
_cell.length_a   1.000
_cell.length_b   1.000
_cell.length_c   1.000
_cell.angle_alpha   90.00
_cell.angle_beta   90.00
_cell.angle_gamma   90.00
#
_symmetry.space_group_name_H-M   'P 1'
#
loop_
_entity.id
_entity.type
_entity.pdbx_description
1 polymer ?
#
loop_
_entity_poly.entity_id
_entity_poly.type
_entity_poly.pdbx_seq_one_letter_code
_entity_poly.pdbx_strand_id
1 'polypeptide(L)' 'MVGLDTSAPPVIFVVGTAGAGKSSLVTSFQRWSRFIETETIAVNLDPGAERVHYDAEFDVRDVISLTEVMNEY' A
#
# COMPACT_ATOMS: atom_id res chain seq x y z
N MET A 1 25.49 -9.35 11.27
CA MET A 1 24.62 -8.17 11.06
C MET A 1 24.66 -7.89 9.57
N VAL A 2 23.61 -8.24 8.83
CA VAL A 2 23.53 -7.95 7.39
C VAL A 2 23.58 -6.42 7.29
N GLY A 3 24.60 -5.88 6.62
CA GLY A 3 24.68 -4.44 6.37
C GLY A 3 23.43 -4.04 5.60
N LEU A 4 22.65 -3.11 6.15
CA LEU A 4 21.54 -2.52 5.42
C LEU A 4 22.15 -1.83 4.20
N ASP A 5 21.84 -2.36 3.02
CA ASP A 5 22.23 -1.76 1.76
C ASP A 5 21.59 -0.37 1.68
N THR A 6 22.38 0.67 1.86
CA THR A 6 21.93 2.07 1.82
C THR A 6 21.60 2.55 0.41
N SER A 7 21.80 1.71 -0.62
CA SER A 7 21.41 2.05 -1.99
C SER A 7 19.95 1.74 -2.30
N ALA A 8 19.30 0.85 -1.52
CA ALA A 8 17.90 0.51 -1.71
C ALA A 8 16.99 1.61 -1.13
N PRO A 9 15.90 1.98 -1.83
CA PRO A 9 14.93 2.92 -1.29
C PRO A 9 14.29 2.35 0.00
N PRO A 10 14.00 3.19 1.00
CA PRO A 10 13.36 2.75 2.23
C PRO A 10 11.95 2.19 1.96
N VAL A 11 11.60 1.11 2.65
CA VAL A 11 10.27 0.48 2.55
C VAL A 11 9.48 0.76 3.84
N ILE A 12 8.25 1.25 3.69
CA ILE A 12 7.36 1.59 4.80
C ILE A 12 6.14 0.67 4.78
N PHE A 13 5.97 -0.13 5.83
CA PHE A 13 4.76 -0.93 6.03
C PHE A 13 3.75 -0.17 6.88
N VAL A 14 2.57 0.11 6.30
CA VAL A 14 1.48 0.76 7.01
C VAL A 14 0.55 -0.31 7.60
N VAL A 15 0.64 -0.50 8.91
CA VAL A 15 -0.11 -1.52 9.66
C VAL A 15 -1.04 -0.89 10.70
N GLY A 16 -2.09 -1.62 11.08
CA GLY A 16 -3.11 -1.14 12.02
C GLY A 16 -4.45 -1.85 11.84
N THR A 17 -5.34 -1.71 12.83
CA THR A 17 -6.68 -2.32 12.81
C THR A 17 -7.55 -1.80 11.66
N ALA A 18 -8.65 -2.49 11.37
CA ALA A 18 -9.67 -1.99 10.45
C ALA A 18 -10.16 -0.61 10.93
N GLY A 19 -10.31 0.34 10.01
CA GLY A 19 -10.70 1.71 10.36
C GLY A 19 -9.59 2.61 10.94
N ALA A 20 -8.38 2.10 11.20
CA ALA A 20 -7.26 2.90 11.74
C ALA A 20 -6.71 3.98 10.79
N GLY A 21 -7.24 4.11 9.57
CA GLY A 21 -6.84 5.14 8.61
C GLY A 21 -5.63 4.80 7.74
N LYS A 22 -5.24 3.52 7.62
CA LYS A 22 -4.09 3.05 6.81
C LYS A 22 -4.11 3.59 5.38
N SER A 23 -5.19 3.36 4.63
CA SER A 23 -5.32 3.81 3.24
C SER A 23 -5.35 5.34 3.12
N SER A 24 -5.93 6.03 4.12
CA SER A 24 -5.93 7.49 4.20
C SER A 24 -4.53 8.06 4.42
N LEU A 25 -3.71 7.38 5.23
CA LEU A 25 -2.30 7.73 5.44
C LEU A 25 -1.51 7.54 4.15
N VAL A 26 -1.63 6.39 3.47
CA VAL A 26 -0.95 6.15 2.18
C VAL A 26 -1.34 7.21 1.15
N THR A 27 -2.63 7.54 1.06
CA THR A 27 -3.14 8.60 0.16
C THR A 27 -2.51 9.95 0.45
N SER A 28 -2.50 10.37 1.71
CA SER A 28 -1.93 11.66 2.11
C SER A 28 -0.41 11.68 1.93
N PHE A 29 0.26 10.58 2.24
CA PHE A 29 1.70 10.43 2.10
C PHE A 29 2.15 10.50 0.65
N GLN A 30 1.47 9.80 -0.27
CA GLN A 30 1.79 9.87 -1.70
C GLN A 30 1.56 11.28 -2.26
N ARG A 31 0.48 11.96 -1.85
CA ARG A 31 0.24 13.37 -2.24
C ARG A 31 1.31 14.31 -1.71
N TRP A 32 1.70 14.15 -0.46
CA TRP A 32 2.76 14.94 0.15
C TRP A 32 4.12 14.68 -0.51
N SER A 33 4.44 13.43 -0.85
CA SER A 33 5.68 13.05 -1.54
C SER A 33 5.81 13.74 -2.90
N ARG A 34 4.71 13.79 -3.67
CA ARG A 34 4.65 14.58 -4.93
C ARG A 34 4.88 16.07 -4.68
N PHE A 35 4.32 16.63 -3.60
CA PHE A 35 4.49 18.04 -3.26
C PHE A 35 5.94 18.40 -2.92
N ILE A 36 6.70 17.48 -2.32
CA ILE A 36 8.14 17.67 -2.03
C ILE A 36 9.05 17.08 -3.12
N GLU A 37 8.50 16.82 -4.32
CA GLU A 37 9.24 16.29 -5.47
C GLU A 37 10.02 15.01 -5.19
N THR A 38 9.49 14.15 -4.32
CA THR A 38 10.08 12.86 -3.97
C THR A 38 9.32 11.74 -4.66
N GLU A 39 10.05 10.89 -5.39
CA GLU A 39 9.48 9.69 -6.01
C GLU A 39 9.06 8.68 -4.95
N THR A 40 7.87 8.12 -5.10
CA THR A 40 7.32 7.13 -4.16
C THR A 40 6.40 6.19 -4.89
N ILE A 41 6.59 4.90 -4.68
CA ILE A 41 5.74 3.84 -5.19
C ILE A 41 4.79 3.42 -4.08
N ALA A 42 3.49 3.35 -4.38
CA ALA A 42 2.49 2.80 -3.47
C ALA A 42 2.10 1.38 -3.90
N VAL A 43 1.90 0.51 -2.92
CA VAL A 43 1.54 -0.90 -3.11
C VAL A 43 0.31 -1.19 -2.25
N ASN A 44 -0.78 -1.65 -2.86
CA ASN A 44 -1.95 -2.14 -2.14
C ASN A 44 -1.84 -3.65 -1.91
N LEU A 45 -1.80 -4.06 -0.65
CA LEU A 45 -1.80 -5.46 -0.22
C LEU A 45 -3.09 -5.87 0.50
N ASP A 46 -4.09 -4.99 0.55
CA ASP A 46 -5.38 -5.28 1.19
C ASP A 46 -6.41 -5.74 0.14
N PRO A 47 -6.72 -7.04 0.07
CA PRO A 47 -7.71 -7.56 -0.88
C PRO A 47 -9.14 -7.18 -0.48
N GLY A 48 -9.36 -6.74 0.77
CA GLY A 48 -10.65 -6.27 1.27
C GLY A 48 -10.88 -4.78 1.09
N ALA A 49 -9.93 -4.05 0.50
CA ALA A 49 -10.09 -2.63 0.23
C ALA A 49 -11.16 -2.40 -0.86
N GLU A 50 -12.31 -1.84 -0.47
CA GLU A 50 -13.37 -1.48 -1.43
C GLU A 50 -12.92 -0.35 -2.39
N ARG A 51 -12.14 0.60 -1.88
CA ARG A 51 -11.64 1.76 -2.63
C ARG A 51 -10.19 2.05 -2.29
N VAL A 52 -9.39 2.25 -3.33
CA VAL A 52 -8.00 2.70 -3.26
C VAL A 52 -7.95 4.11 -3.84
N HIS A 53 -7.59 5.11 -3.04
CA HIS A 53 -7.61 6.53 -3.40
C HIS A 53 -6.21 7.11 -3.67
N TYR A 54 -5.23 6.22 -3.84
CA TYR A 54 -3.87 6.51 -4.24
C TYR A 54 -3.54 5.74 -5.52
N ASP A 55 -2.48 6.16 -6.20
CA ASP A 55 -2.03 5.52 -7.43
C ASP A 55 -1.12 4.35 -7.06
N ALA A 56 -1.69 3.14 -7.04
CA ALA A 56 -0.97 1.93 -6.65
C ALA A 56 -0.29 1.32 -7.89
N GLU A 57 1.03 1.15 -7.82
CA GLU A 57 1.80 0.50 -8.88
C GLU A 57 1.55 -1.02 -8.89
N PHE A 58 1.24 -1.57 -7.72
CA PHE A 58 0.79 -2.94 -7.57
C PHE A 58 -0.46 -2.96 -6.68
N ASP A 59 -1.50 -3.63 -7.14
CA ASP A 59 -2.71 -3.90 -6.39
C ASP A 59 -2.99 -5.41 -6.34
N VAL A 60 -3.01 -5.98 -5.13
CA VAL A 60 -3.31 -7.40 -4.94
C VAL A 60 -4.68 -7.80 -5.50
N ARG A 61 -5.62 -6.85 -5.62
CA ARG A 61 -6.96 -7.08 -6.17
C ARG A 61 -6.94 -7.43 -7.66
N ASP A 62 -5.85 -7.16 -8.38
CA ASP A 62 -5.66 -7.54 -9.78
C ASP A 62 -5.35 -9.03 -9.95
N VAL A 63 -4.92 -9.70 -8.87
CA VAL A 63 -4.53 -11.12 -8.87
C VAL A 63 -5.40 -11.99 -7.96
N ILE A 64 -6.06 -11.40 -6.96
CA ILE A 64 -6.90 -12.11 -5.99
C ILE A 64 -8.23 -11.36 -5.80
N SER A 65 -9.34 -12.09 -5.96
CA SER A 65 -10.67 -11.63 -5.56
C SER A 65 -11.01 -12.15 -4.16
N LEU A 66 -11.12 -11.26 -3.18
CA LEU A 66 -11.52 -11.66 -1.81
C LEU A 66 -12.91 -12.30 -1.80
N THR A 67 -13.83 -11.80 -2.62
CA THR A 67 -15.20 -12.35 -2.72
C THR A 67 -15.19 -13.78 -3.25
N GLU A 68 -14.36 -14.10 -4.23
CA GLU A 68 -14.23 -15.48 -4.74
C GLU A 68 -13.66 -16.40 -3.65
N VAL A 69 -12.61 -15.97 -2.97
CA VAL A 69 -11.99 -16.75 -1.87
C VAL A 69 -13.00 -17.05 -0.76
N MET A 70 -13.79 -16.05 -0.34
CA MET A 70 -14.81 -16.23 0.71
C MET A 70 -16.02 -17.06 0.27
N ASN A 71 -16.24 -17.24 -1.04
CA ASN A 71 -17.33 -18.09 -1.54
C ASN A 71 -16.89 -19.55 -1.73
N GLU A 72 -15.59 -19.77 -2.01
CA GLU A 72 -15.03 -21.11 -2.21
C GLU A 72 -14.70 -21.81 -0.87
N TYR A 73 -14.41 -21.05 0.18
CA TYR A 73 -13.99 -21.53 1.50
C TYR A 73 -14.79 -20.88 2.63
#